data_AF-A0A915Y2X5-F1
#
_entry.id   AF-A0A915Y2X5-F1
#
_cell.length_a   1.000
_cell.length_b   1.000
_cell.length_c   1.000
_cell.angle_alpha   90.00
_cell.angle_beta   90.00
_cell.angle_gamma   90.00
#
_symmetry.space_group_name_H-M   'P 1'
#
loop_
_entity.id
_entity.type
_entity.pdbx_description
1 polymer ?
#
loop_
_entity_poly.entity_id
_entity_poly.type
_entity_poly.pdbx_seq_one_letter_code
_entity_poly.pdbx_strand_id
1 'polypeptide(L)'
;MGLFDGLFRRRKQAEPRPSKDFFLDPDEAKTYGNIEYMRTPRVVKKTFPATGGAKEEVEVVELVSSIEKVNPEAENKGKPEPSVSDIRTPPAEEQERRRSDPNLDFFRSMAKDLRRG
;
A
#
# COMPACT_ATOMS: atom_id res chain seq x y z
N MET A 1 -20.05 64.57 -11.26
CA MET A 1 -20.27 63.75 -12.47
C MET A 1 -19.34 64.30 -13.54
N GLY A 2 -18.23 63.71 -13.97
CA GLY A 2 -17.68 62.37 -13.91
C GLY A 2 -16.91 62.15 -15.23
N LEU A 3 -15.82 62.89 -15.45
CA LEU A 3 -15.03 62.88 -16.70
C LEU A 3 -14.08 61.66 -16.83
N PHE A 4 -14.10 60.75 -15.84
CA PHE A 4 -13.28 59.54 -15.81
C PHE A 4 -14.06 58.24 -16.07
N ASP A 5 -15.37 58.33 -16.35
CA ASP A 5 -16.27 57.16 -16.45
C ASP A 5 -16.24 56.47 -17.83
N GLY A 6 -15.42 56.97 -18.76
CA GLY A 6 -15.37 56.52 -20.16
C GLY A 6 -14.23 55.57 -20.53
N LEU A 7 -13.17 55.46 -19.72
CA LEU A 7 -11.96 54.72 -20.10
C LEU A 7 -11.93 53.26 -19.61
N PHE A 8 -12.89 52.84 -18.79
CA PHE A 8 -12.98 51.47 -18.27
C PHE A 8 -14.10 50.61 -18.90
N ARG A 9 -14.80 51.13 -19.93
CA ARG A 9 -15.85 50.38 -20.63
C ARG A 9 -15.25 49.55 -21.77
N ARG A 10 -15.08 48.25 -21.50
CA ARG A 10 -14.59 47.14 -22.36
C ARG A 10 -13.10 46.82 -22.26
N ARG A 11 -12.73 46.11 -21.20
CA ARG A 11 -12.08 44.82 -21.42
C ARG A 11 -13.13 43.74 -21.25
N LYS A 12 -13.59 43.16 -22.36
CA LYS A 12 -14.12 41.80 -22.31
C LYS A 12 -13.06 40.97 -21.58
N GLN A 13 -13.44 40.36 -20.47
CA GLN A 13 -12.67 39.28 -19.88
C GLN A 13 -12.50 38.25 -21.00
N ALA A 14 -11.27 38.12 -21.49
CA ALA A 14 -10.94 37.06 -22.39
C ALA A 14 -11.06 35.77 -21.57
N GLU A 15 -12.00 34.92 -21.96
CA GLU A 15 -12.01 33.50 -21.60
C GLU A 15 -10.55 32.99 -21.63
N PRO A 16 -10.08 32.26 -20.61
CA PRO A 16 -8.76 31.65 -20.66
C PRO A 16 -8.76 30.71 -21.87
N ARG A 17 -8.12 31.15 -22.97
CA ARG A 17 -7.85 30.27 -24.10
C ARG A 17 -7.02 29.12 -23.52
N PRO A 18 -7.39 27.86 -23.72
CA PRO A 18 -6.52 26.77 -23.31
C PRO A 18 -5.22 26.93 -24.10
N SER A 19 -4.16 27.39 -23.43
CA SER A 19 -2.81 27.10 -23.86
C SER A 19 -2.73 25.58 -23.86
N LYS A 20 -2.90 24.97 -25.03
CA LYS A 20 -2.75 23.52 -25.20
C LYS A 20 -1.26 23.22 -25.11
N ASP A 21 -0.76 23.31 -23.90
CA ASP A 21 0.55 22.80 -23.55
C ASP A 21 0.40 21.28 -23.48
N PHE A 22 1.17 20.57 -24.31
CA PHE A 22 1.09 19.12 -24.45
C PHE A 22 1.90 18.41 -23.37
N PHE A 23 1.75 18.83 -22.12
CA PHE A 23 2.35 18.14 -20.99
C PHE A 23 1.41 17.03 -20.53
N LEU A 24 1.99 15.86 -20.28
CA LEU A 24 1.31 14.82 -19.54
C LEU A 24 1.15 15.27 -18.10
N ASP A 25 0.10 14.78 -17.45
CA ASP A 25 -0.06 14.97 -16.02
C ASP A 25 1.15 14.37 -15.29
N PRO A 26 1.61 14.98 -14.19
CA PRO A 26 2.85 14.56 -13.50
C PRO A 26 2.78 13.11 -13.03
N ASP A 27 1.58 12.62 -12.76
CA ASP A 27 1.28 11.25 -12.38
C ASP A 27 1.48 10.32 -13.58
N GLU A 28 0.90 10.63 -14.74
CA GLU A 28 1.08 9.87 -15.99
C GLU A 28 2.53 9.90 -16.50
N ALA A 29 3.23 11.02 -16.33
CA ALA A 29 4.58 11.22 -16.84
C ALA A 29 5.66 10.45 -16.06
N LYS A 30 5.45 10.22 -14.75
CA LYS A 30 6.51 9.74 -13.85
C LYS A 30 6.48 8.24 -13.60
N THR A 31 5.35 7.58 -13.83
CA THR A 31 5.19 6.16 -13.50
C THR A 31 4.40 5.41 -14.55
N TYR A 32 4.97 4.33 -15.08
CA TYR A 32 4.26 3.38 -15.96
C TYR A 32 3.31 2.42 -15.19
N GLY A 33 3.19 2.57 -13.87
CA GLY A 33 2.41 1.70 -12.99
C GLY A 33 1.10 2.33 -12.53
N ASN A 34 0.27 1.56 -11.82
CA ASN A 34 -0.96 2.07 -11.21
C ASN A 34 -0.61 2.93 -9.97
N ILE A 35 -0.81 4.24 -10.08
CA ILE A 35 -0.45 5.24 -9.06
C ILE A 35 -1.37 5.14 -7.85
N GLU A 36 -2.66 4.87 -8.07
CA GLU A 36 -3.60 4.68 -6.97
C GLU A 36 -3.16 3.52 -6.09
N TYR A 37 -2.72 2.41 -6.72
CA TYR A 37 -2.18 1.27 -6.00
C TYR A 37 -0.93 1.62 -5.19
N MET A 38 -0.01 2.43 -5.76
CA MET A 38 1.22 2.83 -5.06
C MET A 38 0.97 3.76 -3.87
N ARG A 39 -0.03 4.64 -3.99
CA ARG A 39 -0.42 5.59 -2.94
C ARG A 39 -1.28 4.96 -1.85
N THR A 40 -2.09 3.96 -2.19
CA THR A 40 -3.03 3.35 -1.24
C THR A 40 -2.27 2.62 -0.12
N PRO A 41 -2.42 3.00 1.15
CA PRO A 41 -1.80 2.30 2.26
C PRO A 41 -2.46 0.94 2.46
N ARG A 42 -1.64 -0.09 2.69
CA ARG A 42 -2.10 -1.45 3.00
C ARG A 42 -1.73 -1.82 4.42
N VAL A 43 -2.66 -2.47 5.11
CA VAL A 43 -2.43 -2.99 6.46
C VAL A 43 -1.57 -4.25 6.37
N VAL A 44 -0.42 -4.23 7.03
CA VAL A 44 0.50 -5.35 7.16
C VAL A 44 0.53 -5.74 8.64
N LYS A 45 0.29 -7.02 8.94
CA LYS A 45 0.42 -7.58 10.28
C LYS A 45 1.71 -8.37 10.37
N LYS A 46 2.58 -8.02 11.31
CA LYS A 46 3.82 -8.76 11.59
C LYS A 46 3.70 -9.39 12.96
N THR A 47 3.92 -10.69 13.02
CA THR A 47 3.92 -11.48 14.26
C THR A 47 5.36 -11.89 14.55
N PHE A 48 5.91 -11.43 15.67
CA PHE A 48 7.26 -11.78 16.08
C PHE A 48 7.23 -12.86 17.17
N PRO A 49 8.02 -13.94 17.00
CA PRO A 49 8.09 -14.99 18.01
C PRO A 49 8.73 -14.46 19.29
N ALA A 50 8.26 -14.94 20.42
CA ALA A 50 8.76 -14.59 21.74
C ALA A 50 10.25 -14.98 21.86
N THR A 51 11.15 -14.00 21.82
CA THR A 51 12.60 -14.22 21.89
C THR A 51 13.17 -13.52 23.12
N GLY A 52 14.01 -14.21 23.90
CA GLY A 52 14.79 -13.58 24.97
C GLY A 52 14.01 -13.19 26.24
N GLY A 53 12.97 -13.94 26.63
CA GLY A 53 12.29 -13.77 27.92
C GLY A 53 10.95 -13.03 27.89
N ALA A 54 10.51 -12.55 26.72
CA ALA A 54 9.11 -12.20 26.50
C ALA A 54 8.25 -13.47 26.57
N LYS A 55 7.09 -13.41 27.23
CA LYS A 55 6.18 -14.55 27.40
C LYS A 55 5.14 -14.68 26.28
N GLU A 56 4.96 -13.63 25.48
CA GLU A 56 3.89 -13.52 24.50
C GLU A 56 4.46 -13.13 23.12
N GLU A 57 3.76 -13.59 22.08
CA GLU A 57 4.03 -13.21 20.70
C GLU A 57 3.69 -11.73 20.52
N VAL A 58 4.59 -10.97 19.88
CA VAL A 58 4.39 -9.53 19.68
C VAL A 58 3.78 -9.34 18.30
N GLU A 59 2.55 -8.84 18.25
CA GLU A 59 1.89 -8.41 17.02
C GLU A 59 2.16 -6.93 16.77
N VAL A 60 2.54 -6.58 15.55
CA VAL A 60 2.72 -5.19 15.11
C VAL A 60 1.90 -4.96 13.86
N VAL A 61 0.93 -4.05 13.94
CA VAL A 61 0.12 -3.61 12.80
C VAL A 61 0.75 -2.36 12.18
N GLU A 62 1.06 -2.39 10.89
CA GLU A 62 1.61 -1.26 10.14
C GLU A 62 0.74 -0.93 8.93
N LEU A 63 0.55 0.35 8.64
CA LEU A 63 -0.01 0.85 7.39
C LEU A 63 1.14 1.24 6.46
N VAL A 64 1.32 0.50 5.36
CA VAL A 64 2.47 0.65 4.46
C VAL A 64 1.99 1.02 3.05
N SER A 65 2.49 2.12 2.50
CA SER A 65 2.37 2.51 1.10
C SER A 65 3.75 2.64 0.44
N SER A 66 3.81 2.95 -0.86
CA SER A 66 5.09 3.21 -1.54
C SER A 66 5.75 4.52 -1.12
N ILE A 67 5.02 5.42 -0.46
CA ILE A 67 5.50 6.76 -0.08
C ILE A 67 5.83 6.76 1.41
N GLU A 68 4.96 6.18 2.24
CA GLU A 68 5.01 6.34 3.69
C GLU A 68 4.67 5.04 4.43
N LYS A 69 5.15 4.96 5.67
CA LYS A 69 4.87 3.88 6.62
C LYS A 69 4.38 4.51 7.92
N VAL A 70 3.17 4.14 8.32
CA VAL A 70 2.51 4.66 9.53
C VAL A 70 2.24 3.51 10.48
N ASN A 71 2.59 3.67 11.75
CA ASN A 71 2.22 2.74 12.81
C ASN A 71 0.96 3.25 13.53
N PRO A 72 -0.24 2.70 13.25
CA PRO A 72 -1.48 3.16 13.87
C PRO A 72 -1.48 3.03 15.41
N GLU A 73 -0.73 2.11 16.00
CA GLU A 73 -0.66 1.95 17.47
C GLU A 73 0.15 3.08 18.14
N ALA A 74 1.15 3.63 17.43
CA ALA A 74 1.94 4.76 17.91
C ALA A 74 1.17 6.09 17.82
N GLU A 75 0.26 6.22 16.84
CA GLU A 75 -0.55 7.43 16.62
C GLU A 75 -1.87 7.45 17.41
N ASN A 76 -2.38 6.29 17.85
CA ASN A 76 -3.65 6.16 18.59
C ASN A 76 -3.59 6.46 20.10
N LYS A 77 -2.56 7.14 20.62
CA LYS A 77 -2.59 7.66 22.01
C LYS A 77 -3.59 8.81 22.23
N GLY A 78 -4.52 9.08 21.31
CA GLY A 78 -5.35 10.30 21.36
C GLY A 78 -6.80 10.27 20.85
N LYS A 79 -7.32 9.24 20.17
CA LYS A 79 -8.74 9.23 19.71
C LYS A 79 -9.34 7.81 19.65
N PRO A 80 -10.65 7.65 19.93
CA PRO A 80 -11.29 6.34 20.10
C PRO A 80 -11.62 5.65 18.77
N GLU A 81 -11.49 4.32 18.81
CA GLU A 81 -11.61 3.34 17.72
C GLU A 81 -13.03 3.23 17.12
N PRO A 82 -13.17 2.93 15.81
CA PRO A 82 -14.37 2.28 15.28
C PRO A 82 -14.25 0.76 15.39
N SER A 83 -15.24 0.13 16.03
CA SER A 83 -15.35 -1.31 16.21
C SER A 83 -15.70 -2.04 14.91
N VAL A 84 -14.85 -2.98 14.49
CA VAL A 84 -15.15 -3.93 13.40
C VAL A 84 -15.33 -5.32 14.01
N SER A 85 -16.53 -5.58 14.51
CA SER A 85 -17.00 -6.93 14.82
C SER A 85 -17.61 -7.52 13.56
N ASP A 86 -16.87 -8.37 12.84
CA ASP A 86 -17.36 -9.56 12.14
C ASP A 86 -16.29 -10.10 11.18
N ILE A 87 -15.45 -11.03 11.67
CA ILE A 87 -14.73 -11.96 10.80
C ILE A 87 -14.95 -13.37 11.36
N ARG A 88 -15.78 -14.15 10.65
CA ARG A 88 -15.95 -15.59 10.88
C ARG A 88 -14.65 -16.31 10.52
N THR A 89 -14.03 -16.95 11.49
CA THR A 89 -12.90 -17.87 11.30
C THR A 89 -13.39 -19.15 10.60
N PRO A 90 -12.83 -19.57 9.44
CA PRO A 90 -13.04 -20.94 8.97
C PRO A 90 -12.26 -21.93 9.85
N PRO A 91 -12.73 -23.18 9.98
CA PRO A 91 -12.12 -24.19 10.84
C PRO A 91 -10.74 -24.60 10.30
N ALA A 92 -9.83 -24.92 11.22
CA ALA A 92 -8.49 -25.38 10.91
C ALA A 92 -8.53 -26.71 10.13
N GLU A 93 -8.15 -26.69 8.87
CA GLU A 93 -7.82 -27.91 8.12
C GLU A 93 -6.47 -28.44 8.60
N GLU A 94 -6.46 -29.68 9.08
CA GLU A 94 -5.25 -30.43 9.38
C GLU A 94 -4.35 -30.45 8.14
N GLN A 95 -3.24 -29.72 8.21
CA GLN A 95 -2.19 -29.78 7.20
C GLN A 95 -1.60 -31.18 7.21
N GLU A 96 -2.08 -32.01 6.28
CA GLU A 96 -1.49 -33.29 5.92
C GLU A 96 -0.01 -33.03 5.60
N ARG A 97 0.88 -33.41 6.54
CA ARG A 97 2.30 -33.09 6.46
C ARG A 97 2.92 -33.84 5.30
N ARG A 98 2.98 -33.14 4.16
CA ARG A 98 3.79 -33.38 2.97
C ARG A 98 3.22 -34.45 2.05
N ARG A 99 2.25 -34.07 1.21
CA ARG A 99 2.05 -34.76 -0.06
C ARG A 99 3.31 -34.59 -0.91
N SER A 100 3.85 -35.70 -1.41
CA SER A 100 5.01 -35.68 -2.29
C SER A 100 4.55 -35.26 -3.68
N ASP A 101 4.75 -33.98 -4.02
CA ASP A 101 4.46 -33.53 -5.38
C ASP A 101 5.50 -34.10 -6.37
N PRO A 102 5.07 -34.74 -7.47
CA PRO A 102 5.97 -35.35 -8.45
C PRO A 102 6.84 -34.31 -9.20
N ASN A 103 6.42 -33.04 -9.22
CA ASN A 103 7.19 -31.95 -9.82
C ASN A 103 8.47 -31.58 -9.05
N LEU A 104 8.59 -31.99 -7.78
CA LEU A 104 9.76 -31.71 -6.94
C LEU A 104 10.81 -32.82 -6.96
N ASP A 105 10.55 -33.93 -7.65
CA ASP A 105 11.41 -35.11 -7.57
C ASP A 105 12.72 -34.97 -8.33
N PHE A 106 12.74 -34.21 -9.44
CA PHE A 106 13.96 -33.85 -10.17
C PHE A 106 14.93 -33.02 -9.31
N PHE A 107 14.39 -32.10 -8.50
CA PHE A 107 15.20 -31.27 -7.62
C PHE A 107 15.71 -32.07 -6.41
N ARG A 108 14.90 -33.00 -5.90
CA ARG A 108 15.27 -33.87 -4.77
C ARG A 108 16.35 -34.88 -5.13
N SER A 109 16.36 -35.42 -6.35
CA SER A 109 17.42 -36.33 -6.80
C SER A 109 18.75 -35.61 -6.94
N MET A 110 18.77 -34.44 -7.60
CA MET A 110 19.96 -33.61 -7.75
C MET A 110 20.56 -33.21 -6.40
N ALA A 111 19.73 -32.81 -5.44
CA ALA A 111 20.18 -32.45 -4.09
C ALA A 111 20.81 -33.64 -3.33
N LYS A 112 20.37 -34.87 -3.59
CA LYS A 112 20.95 -36.08 -2.96
C LYS A 112 22.32 -36.42 -3.53
N ASP A 113 22.52 -36.22 -4.83
CA ASP A 113 23.78 -36.51 -5.50
C ASP A 113 24.86 -35.49 -5.10
N LEU A 114 24.50 -34.22 -4.97
CA LEU A 114 25.38 -33.17 -4.45
C LEU A 114 25.82 -33.41 -2.99
N ARG A 115 25.03 -34.15 -2.20
CA ARG A 115 25.36 -34.49 -0.81
C ARG A 115 26.26 -35.74 -0.69
N ARG A 116 26.47 -36.46 -1.79
CA ARG A 116 27.25 -37.71 -1.85
C ARG A 116 28.61 -37.56 -2.52
N GLY A 117 28.91 -36.41 -3.12
CA GLY A 117 30.26 -36.00 -3.52
C GLY A 117 30.95 -35.22 -2.40
#